data_AF-A0A0V0WGY8-F1
#
_entry.id   AF-A0A0V0WGY8-F1
#
_cell.length_a   1.000
_cell.length_b   1.000
_cell.length_c   1.000
_cell.angle_alpha   90.00
_cell.angle_beta   90.00
_cell.angle_gamma   90.00
#
_symmetry.space_group_name_H-M   'P 1'
#
loop_
_entity.id
_entity.type
_entity.pdbx_description
1 polymer ?
#
loop_
_entity_poly.entity_id
_entity_poly.type
_entity_poly.pdbx_seq_one_letter_code
_entity_poly.pdbx_strand_id
1 'polypeptide(L)' 'MLGRIFNGSGKPIDNGPPILPEAYLDISGSSINPSERTYPEEMIQTGISTIDVMNSIAR' A
#
# COMPACT_ATOMS: atom_id res chain seq x y z
N MET A 1 0.24 10.05 -5.49
CA MET A 1 -1.23 9.91 -5.33
C MET A 1 -1.73 10.11 -3.89
N LEU A 2 -0.87 10.48 -2.92
CA LEU A 2 -1.29 10.67 -1.52
C LEU A 2 -2.37 11.76 -1.39
N GLY A 3 -3.35 11.53 -0.51
CA GLY A 3 -4.41 12.49 -0.18
C GLY A 3 -5.51 12.67 -1.25
N ARG A 4 -5.46 11.93 -2.35
CA ARG A 4 -6.51 11.92 -3.39
C ARG A 4 -7.47 10.74 -3.18
N ILE A 5 -8.74 10.90 -3.56
CA ILE A 5 -9.76 9.86 -3.44
C ILE A 5 -10.19 9.41 -4.84
N PHE A 6 -10.12 8.10 -5.09
CA PHE A 6 -10.47 7.49 -6.37
C PHE A 6 -11.60 6.48 -6.19
N ASN A 7 -12.34 6.23 -7.27
CA ASN A 7 -13.24 5.10 -7.36
C ASN A 7 -12.50 3.81 -7.80
N GLY A 8 -13.21 2.67 -7.79
CA GLY A 8 -12.65 1.39 -8.23
C GLY A 8 -12.26 1.31 -9.71
N SER A 9 -12.64 2.29 -10.53
CA SER A 9 -12.21 2.42 -11.92
C SER A 9 -11.03 3.38 -12.10
N GLY A 10 -10.40 3.84 -11.00
CA GLY A 10 -9.24 4.74 -11.03
C GLY A 10 -9.57 6.19 -11.38
N LYS A 11 -10.85 6.59 -11.42
CA LYS A 11 -11.24 7.98 -11.65
C LYS A 11 -11.27 8.74 -10.33
N PRO A 12 -10.73 9.97 -10.27
CA PRO A 12 -10.81 10.80 -9.07
C PRO A 12 -12.26 11.18 -8.77
N ILE A 13 -12.66 11.06 -7.50
CA ILE A 13 -14.00 11.44 -6.99
C ILE A 13 -13.95 12.60 -6.00
N ASP A 14 -12.78 13.20 -5.81
CA ASP A 14 -12.53 14.28 -4.87
C ASP A 14 -12.81 15.69 -5.45
N ASN A 15 -13.48 15.79 -6.61
CA ASN A 15 -13.70 17.03 -7.37
C ASN A 15 -12.41 17.83 -7.66
N GLY A 16 -11.23 17.20 -7.48
CA GLY A 16 -9.95 17.80 -7.79
C GLY A 16 -9.61 17.74 -9.29
N PRO A 17 -8.55 18.44 -9.71
CA PRO A 17 -8.09 18.38 -11.09
C PRO A 17 -7.66 16.97 -11.50
N PRO A 18 -7.69 16.65 -12.80
CA PRO A 18 -7.17 15.38 -13.32
C PRO A 18 -5.70 15.20 -12.93
N ILE A 19 -5.32 13.97 -12.64
CA ILE A 19 -3.95 13.65 -12.20
C ILE A 19 -3.09 13.37 -13.42
N LEU A 20 -1.92 13.99 -13.46
CA LEU A 20 -0.88 13.64 -14.42
C LEU A 20 -0.06 12.47 -13.85
N PRO A 21 -0.13 11.28 -14.46
CA PRO A 21 0.66 10.14 -13.98
C PRO A 21 2.12 10.29 -14.39
N GLU A 22 3.03 9.84 -13.51
CA GLU A 22 4.48 9.76 -13.82
C GLU A 22 4.79 8.57 -14.73
N ALA A 23 4.07 7.46 -14.56
CA ALA A 23 4.19 6.26 -15.37
C ALA A 23 2.85 5.51 -15.44
N TYR A 24 2.66 4.76 -16.53
CA TYR A 24 1.56 3.80 -16.66
C TYR A 24 2.09 2.40 -16.37
N LEU A 25 1.55 1.75 -15.35
CA LEU A 25 1.94 0.41 -14.90
C LEU A 25 0.74 -0.53 -15.02
N ASP A 26 1.01 -1.81 -15.28
CA ASP A 26 -0.03 -2.84 -15.30
C ASP A 26 -0.53 -3.13 -13.87
N ILE A 27 -1.85 -3.19 -13.73
CA ILE A 27 -2.53 -3.48 -12.46
C ILE A 27 -2.30 -4.92 -11.98
N SER A 28 -1.96 -5.83 -12.90
CA SER A 28 -1.66 -7.23 -12.55
C SER A 28 -0.35 -7.38 -11.77
N GLY A 29 0.54 -6.38 -11.86
CA GLY A 29 1.83 -6.37 -11.19
C GLY A 29 2.79 -7.44 -11.71
N SER A 30 3.81 -7.75 -10.92
CA SER A 30 4.77 -8.82 -11.21
C SER A 30 5.22 -9.49 -9.93
N SER A 31 5.46 -10.80 -9.98
CA SER A 31 5.91 -11.57 -8.82
C SER A 31 7.33 -11.19 -8.41
N ILE A 32 7.56 -10.96 -7.10
CA ILE A 32 8.89 -10.68 -6.55
C ILE A 32 9.72 -11.96 -6.48
N ASN A 33 10.95 -11.90 -7.01
CA ASN A 33 11.93 -12.98 -7.00
C ASN A 33 12.23 -13.46 -5.57
N PRO A 34 12.12 -14.77 -5.23
CA PRO A 34 12.39 -15.28 -3.89
C PRO A 34 13.77 -14.93 -3.31
N SER A 35 14.79 -14.83 -4.16
CA SER A 35 16.17 -14.54 -3.71
C SER A 35 16.38 -13.07 -3.33
N GLU A 36 15.50 -12.19 -3.79
CA GLU A 36 15.54 -10.74 -3.54
C GLU A 36 14.59 -10.33 -2.39
N ARG A 37 13.85 -11.30 -1.80
CA ARG A 37 12.95 -11.03 -0.68
C ARG A 37 13.76 -10.76 0.58
N THR A 38 13.58 -9.58 1.15
CA THR A 38 14.11 -9.24 2.48
C THR A 38 13.18 -9.80 3.56
N TYR A 39 13.75 -10.34 4.64
CA TYR A 39 12.97 -10.87 5.75
C TYR A 39 12.38 -9.70 6.56
N PRO A 40 11.12 -9.78 7.00
CA PRO A 40 10.52 -8.71 7.80
C PRO A 40 11.09 -8.74 9.22
N GLU A 41 11.59 -7.61 9.70
CA GLU A 41 12.33 -7.50 10.97
C GLU A 41 11.72 -6.45 11.92
N GLU A 42 10.92 -5.53 11.42
CA GLU A 42 10.40 -4.39 12.21
C GLU A 42 8.93 -4.58 12.59
N MET A 43 8.55 -4.28 13.83
CA MET A 43 7.15 -4.33 14.26
C MET A 43 6.40 -3.03 13.94
N ILE A 44 5.18 -3.15 13.43
CA ILE A 44 4.23 -2.04 13.27
C ILE A 44 3.35 -1.94 14.51
N GLN A 45 3.35 -0.77 15.16
CA GLN A 45 2.43 -0.48 16.26
C GLN A 45 1.04 -0.12 15.71
N THR A 46 0.03 -0.94 16.04
CA THR A 46 -1.35 -0.75 15.58
C THR A 46 -2.18 0.10 16.55
N GLY A 47 -1.78 0.17 17.82
CA GLY A 47 -2.53 0.86 18.87
C GLY A 47 -3.65 0.01 19.50
N ILE A 48 -3.79 -1.25 19.07
CA ILE A 48 -4.73 -2.22 19.65
C ILE A 48 -3.91 -3.22 20.47
N SER A 49 -4.06 -3.18 21.79
CA SER A 49 -3.23 -3.95 22.73
C SER A 49 -3.18 -5.45 22.43
N THR A 50 -4.33 -6.05 22.10
CA THR A 50 -4.40 -7.47 21.75
C THR A 50 -3.60 -7.81 20.49
N ILE A 51 -3.53 -6.90 19.51
CA ILE A 51 -2.73 -7.11 18.30
C ILE A 51 -1.27 -6.89 18.63
N ASP A 52 -0.92 -5.76 19.23
CA ASP A 52 0.48 -5.39 19.46
C ASP A 52 1.22 -6.36 20.40
N VAL A 53 0.55 -6.89 21.43
CA VAL A 53 1.16 -7.76 22.45
C VAL A 53 1.04 -9.24 22.13
N MET A 54 -0.09 -9.68 21.56
CA MET A 54 -0.34 -11.11 21.36
C MET A 54 0.00 -11.58 19.96
N ASN A 55 -0.16 -10.71 18.94
CA ASN A 55 0.00 -11.06 17.53
C ASN A 55 0.58 -9.87 16.75
N SER A 56 1.81 -9.48 17.09
CA SER A 56 2.49 -8.33 16.50
C SER A 56 2.61 -8.44 14.97
N ILE A 57 2.36 -7.34 14.25
CA ILE A 57 2.44 -7.30 12.79
C ILE A 57 3.82 -6.79 12.37
N ALA A 58 4.51 -7.53 11.50
CA ALA A 58 5.85 -7.17 11.01
C ALA A 58 5.80 -6.43 9.65
N ARG A 59 6.81 -5.58 9.41
CA ARG A 59 7.10 -4.88 8.17
C ARG A 59 8.29 -5.51 7.45
#